data_AF-A0A3B5L654-F1
#
_entry.id   AF-A0A3B5L654-F1
#
_cell.length_a   1.000
_cell.length_b   1.000
_cell.length_c   1.000
_cell.angle_alpha   90.00
_cell.angle_beta   90.00
_cell.angle_gamma   90.00
#
_symmetry.space_group_name_H-M   'P 1'
#
loop_
_entity.id
_entity.type
_entity.pdbx_description
1 polymer ?
#
loop_
_entity_poly.entity_id
_entity_poly.type
_entity_poly.pdbx_seq_one_letter_code
_entity_poly.pdbx_strand_id
1 'polypeptide(L)'
;MAETPKIELFVKASDDAESVGNCPFCQRLFMILWLKGINFTLTTVDMRRAPDVLKDLAPGSQPPFLIYNDEVKTDTNKIEEFLEEKLAPPNYTKLGCRYKESNTSGQDIFRKFSAYIKNPNPGLNTCS
;
A
#
# COMPACT_ATOMS: atom_id res chain seq x y z
N MET A 1 14.24 18.73 -19.94
CA MET A 1 14.51 18.33 -18.54
C MET A 1 13.28 17.57 -18.10
N ALA A 2 13.39 16.29 -17.76
CA ALA A 2 12.20 15.54 -17.33
C ALA A 2 11.80 16.05 -15.94
N GLU A 3 10.61 16.64 -15.83
CA GLU A 3 10.08 17.08 -14.54
C GLU A 3 9.99 15.88 -13.60
N THR A 4 10.52 16.02 -12.39
CA THR A 4 10.42 14.99 -11.36
C THR A 4 8.95 14.87 -10.97
N PRO A 5 8.33 13.68 -11.11
CA PRO A 5 6.92 13.52 -10.80
C PRO A 5 6.68 13.77 -9.31
N LYS A 6 5.60 14.49 -9.00
CA LYS A 6 5.17 14.73 -7.62
C LYS A 6 4.37 13.51 -7.17
N ILE A 7 4.93 12.77 -6.21
CA ILE A 7 4.33 11.55 -5.67
C ILE A 7 4.01 11.76 -4.20
N GLU A 8 2.76 11.55 -3.83
CA GLU A 8 2.29 11.64 -2.45
C GLU A 8 1.55 10.35 -2.09
N LEU A 9 2.07 9.61 -1.11
CA LEU A 9 1.48 8.36 -0.62
C LEU A 9 0.73 8.65 0.68
N PHE A 10 -0.57 8.36 0.68
CA PHE A 10 -1.43 8.51 1.85
C PHE A 10 -1.63 7.15 2.51
N VAL A 11 -1.20 7.05 3.76
CA VAL A 11 -1.24 5.81 4.55
C VAL A 11 -2.15 5.99 5.76
N LYS A 12 -2.69 4.88 6.26
CA LYS A 12 -3.50 4.90 7.48
C LYS A 12 -2.63 5.30 8.68
N ALA A 13 -3.07 6.28 9.46
CA ALA A 13 -2.43 6.65 10.72
C ALA A 13 -2.68 5.58 11.81
N SER A 14 -1.76 5.50 12.76
CA SER A 14 -1.93 4.74 14.01
C SER A 14 -2.98 5.39 14.91
N ASP A 15 -3.25 4.78 16.06
CA ASP A 15 -4.17 5.34 17.06
C ASP A 15 -3.66 6.68 17.63
N ASP A 16 -2.33 6.88 17.62
CA ASP A 16 -1.66 8.15 17.98
C ASP A 16 -1.83 9.27 16.93
N ALA A 17 -2.53 9.00 15.82
CA ALA A 17 -2.78 9.91 14.70
C ALA A 17 -1.55 10.44 13.93
N GLU A 18 -0.33 10.29 14.46
CA GLU A 18 0.91 10.78 13.83
C GLU A 18 1.72 9.66 13.15
N SER A 19 1.80 8.48 13.78
CA SER A 19 2.63 7.37 13.30
C SER A 19 1.94 6.53 12.22
N VAL A 20 2.74 5.75 11.47
CA VAL A 20 2.21 4.82 10.45
C VAL A 20 1.46 3.69 11.16
N GLY A 21 0.17 3.55 10.84
CA GLY A 21 -0.69 2.54 11.43
C GLY A 21 -0.45 1.14 10.88
N ASN A 22 -1.04 0.13 11.56
CA ASN A 22 -0.98 -1.25 11.11
C ASN A 22 -1.81 -1.45 9.82
N CYS A 23 -1.15 -1.33 8.68
CA CYS A 23 -1.74 -1.47 7.35
C CYS A 23 -0.74 -2.16 6.41
N PRO A 24 -0.86 -3.48 6.18
CA PRO A 24 0.09 -4.23 5.34
C PRO A 24 0.10 -3.73 3.89
N PHE A 25 -1.04 -3.26 3.37
CA PHE A 25 -1.15 -2.68 2.03
C PHE A 25 -0.41 -1.34 1.91
N CYS A 26 -0.50 -0.50 2.94
CA CYS A 26 0.20 0.78 3.00
C CYS A 26 1.72 0.55 3.04
N GLN A 27 2.17 -0.41 3.85
CA GLN A 27 3.57 -0.82 3.92
C GLN A 27 4.08 -1.36 2.59
N ARG A 28 3.28 -2.15 1.86
CA ARG A 28 3.64 -2.68 0.53
C ARG A 28 3.95 -1.55 -0.45
N LEU A 29 3.07 -0.55 -0.57
CA LEU A 29 3.31 0.59 -1.48
C LEU A 29 4.50 1.44 -1.05
N PHE A 30 4.68 1.65 0.25
CA PHE A 30 5.84 2.35 0.80
C PHE A 30 7.15 1.66 0.40
N MET A 31 7.22 0.32 0.54
CA MET A 31 8.37 -0.47 0.13
C MET A 31 8.65 -0.37 -1.37
N ILE A 32 7.62 -0.39 -2.21
CA ILE A 32 7.77 -0.25 -3.67
C ILE A 32 8.40 1.11 -4.02
N LEU A 33 7.86 2.21 -3.51
CA LEU A 33 8.39 3.56 -3.76
C LEU A 33 9.83 3.70 -3.23
N TRP A 34 10.12 3.13 -2.07
CA TRP A 34 11.45 3.11 -1.48
C TRP A 34 12.45 2.35 -2.36
N LEU A 35 12.10 1.15 -2.83
CA LEU A 35 12.95 0.33 -3.70
C LEU A 35 13.15 0.95 -5.09
N LYS A 36 12.17 1.72 -5.59
CA LYS A 36 12.31 2.51 -6.81
C LYS A 36 13.30 3.68 -6.65
N GLY A 37 13.63 4.09 -5.42
CA GLY A 37 14.56 5.17 -5.15
C GLY A 37 14.04 6.55 -5.56
N ILE A 38 12.72 6.73 -5.60
CA ILE A 38 12.08 7.99 -5.98
C ILE A 38 11.81 8.84 -4.73
N ASN A 39 11.86 10.16 -4.87
CA ASN A 39 11.41 11.05 -3.82
C ASN A 39 9.88 11.08 -3.79
N PHE A 40 9.28 10.84 -2.63
CA PHE A 40 7.84 10.89 -2.44
C PHE A 40 7.52 11.46 -1.05
N THR A 41 6.34 12.06 -0.93
CA THR A 41 5.84 12.54 0.37
C THR A 41 4.99 11.44 0.99
N LEU A 42 5.27 11.10 2.25
CA LEU A 42 4.44 10.19 3.03
C LEU A 42 3.53 11.01 3.93
N THR A 43 2.22 10.83 3.76
CA THR A 43 1.21 11.51 4.59
C THR A 43 0.41 10.46 5.35
N THR A 44 0.41 10.54 6.67
CA THR A 44 -0.45 9.73 7.53
C THR A 44 -1.85 10.35 7.60
N VAL A 45 -2.86 9.49 7.49
CA VAL A 45 -4.26 9.88 7.43
C VAL A 45 -4.99 9.35 8.64
N ASP A 46 -5.42 10.26 9.51
CA ASP A 46 -6.35 9.94 10.58
C ASP A 46 -7.79 9.91 10.06
N MET A 47 -8.31 8.70 9.88
CA MET A 47 -9.68 8.42 9.44
C MET A 47 -10.75 8.96 10.42
N ARG A 48 -10.39 9.29 11.67
CA ARG A 48 -11.32 9.85 12.67
C ARG A 48 -11.39 11.38 12.60
N ARG A 49 -10.29 12.05 12.23
CA ARG A 49 -10.14 13.53 12.32
C ARG A 49 -10.08 14.25 10.98
N ALA A 50 -9.73 13.58 9.89
CA ALA A 50 -9.54 14.22 8.58
C ALA A 50 -10.55 13.80 7.48
N PRO A 51 -11.86 13.61 7.76
CA PRO A 51 -12.79 13.14 6.75
C PRO A 51 -13.02 14.16 5.62
N ASP A 52 -12.94 15.46 5.86
CA ASP A 52 -13.32 16.47 4.86
C ASP A 52 -12.22 16.72 3.81
N VAL A 53 -10.96 16.80 4.25
CA VAL A 53 -9.80 16.88 3.32
C VAL A 53 -9.73 15.62 2.44
N LEU A 54 -10.00 14.44 3.03
CA LEU A 54 -10.07 13.19 2.28
C LEU A 54 -11.26 13.11 1.31
N LYS A 55 -12.40 13.72 1.62
CA LYS A 55 -13.56 13.75 0.71
C LYS A 55 -13.26 14.55 -0.55
N ASP A 56 -12.55 15.67 -0.42
CA ASP A 56 -12.14 16.49 -1.57
C ASP A 56 -11.06 15.79 -2.40
N LEU A 57 -10.07 15.17 -1.75
CA LEU A 57 -8.96 14.50 -2.44
C LEU A 57 -9.36 13.14 -3.03
N ALA A 58 -10.09 12.30 -2.31
CA ALA A 58 -10.41 10.95 -2.71
C ALA A 58 -11.79 10.52 -2.15
N PRO A 59 -12.91 10.99 -2.73
CA PRO A 59 -14.24 10.78 -2.20
C PRO A 59 -14.55 9.28 -2.03
N GLY A 60 -14.77 8.86 -0.78
CA GLY A 60 -15.10 7.47 -0.45
C GLY A 60 -13.94 6.47 -0.54
N SER A 61 -12.72 6.93 -0.83
CA SER A 61 -11.55 6.05 -0.90
C SER A 61 -10.92 5.87 0.48
N GLN A 62 -10.68 4.61 0.86
CA GLN A 62 -9.93 4.31 2.08
C GLN A 62 -8.43 4.23 1.78
N PRO A 63 -7.56 4.66 2.71
CA PRO A 63 -6.12 4.43 2.59
C PRO A 63 -5.80 2.93 2.43
N PRO A 64 -4.79 2.56 1.63
CA PRO A 64 -3.84 3.46 0.97
C PRO A 64 -4.33 3.97 -0.39
N PHE A 65 -3.97 5.21 -0.71
CA PHE A 65 -4.09 5.78 -2.07
C PHE A 65 -2.85 6.63 -2.38
N LEU A 66 -2.61 6.84 -3.68
CA LEU A 66 -1.46 7.56 -4.19
C LEU A 66 -1.94 8.76 -5.00
N ILE A 67 -1.30 9.91 -4.86
CA ILE A 67 -1.45 11.03 -5.78
C ILE A 67 -0.18 11.11 -6.62
N TYR A 68 -0.35 11.06 -7.93
CA TYR A 68 0.74 11.16 -8.90
C TYR A 68 0.44 12.32 -9.84
N ASN A 69 1.23 13.40 -9.76
CA ASN A 69 1.01 14.63 -10.52
C ASN A 69 -0.45 15.12 -10.45
N ASP A 70 -0.97 15.24 -9.22
CA ASP A 70 -2.34 15.66 -8.91
C ASP A 70 -3.45 14.66 -9.34
N GLU A 71 -3.10 13.52 -9.94
CA GLU A 71 -4.06 12.44 -10.21
C GLU A 71 -4.12 11.43 -9.06
N VAL A 72 -5.32 11.21 -8.55
CA VAL A 72 -5.57 10.24 -7.48
C VAL A 72 -5.66 8.83 -8.07
N LYS A 73 -4.85 7.92 -7.54
CA LYS A 73 -4.86 6.49 -7.84
C LYS A 73 -5.30 5.73 -6.59
N THR A 74 -6.32 4.93 -6.77
CA THR A 74 -6.91 4.06 -5.74
C THR A 74 -6.65 2.60 -6.11
N ASP A 75 -6.86 1.68 -5.17
CA ASP A 75 -6.57 0.23 -5.30
C ASP A 75 -5.06 -0.08 -5.28
N THR A 76 -4.65 -0.89 -4.31
CA THR A 76 -3.23 -1.19 -4.08
C THR A 76 -2.59 -1.90 -5.27
N ASN A 77 -3.31 -2.82 -5.92
CA ASN A 77 -2.75 -3.60 -7.03
C ASN A 77 -2.59 -2.72 -8.27
N LYS A 78 -3.60 -1.88 -8.57
CA LYS A 78 -3.52 -0.95 -9.70
C LYS A 78 -2.43 0.10 -9.52
N ILE A 79 -2.23 0.59 -8.29
CA ILE A 79 -1.13 1.51 -7.97
C ILE A 79 0.22 0.84 -8.22
N GLU A 80 0.39 -0.42 -7.80
CA GLU A 80 1.63 -1.17 -8.05
C GLU A 80 1.90 -1.35 -9.54
N GLU A 81 0.91 -1.78 -10.32
CA GLU A 81 1.03 -1.91 -11.78
C GLU A 81 1.39 -0.56 -12.43
N PHE A 82 0.72 0.52 -12.03
CA PHE A 82 0.98 1.86 -12.52
C PHE A 82 2.40 2.34 -12.20
N LEU A 83 2.88 2.13 -10.96
CA LEU A 83 4.24 2.50 -10.55
C LEU A 83 5.29 1.68 -11.29
N GLU A 84 5.03 0.40 -11.55
CA GLU A 84 5.96 -0.46 -12.30
C GLU A 84 6.05 -0.05 -13.79
N GLU A 85 4.94 0.37 -14.39
CA GLU A 85 4.88 0.86 -15.77
C GLU A 85 5.50 2.26 -15.93
N LYS A 86 5.15 3.21 -15.04
CA LYS A 86 5.63 4.59 -15.12
C LYS A 86 7.07 4.75 -14.67
N LEU A 87 7.47 4.05 -13.61
CA LEU A 87 8.82 4.09 -13.07
C LEU A 87 9.63 2.93 -13.65
N ALA A 88 9.84 2.98 -14.97
CA ALA A 88 10.56 1.97 -15.73
C ALA A 88 12.01 2.39 -16.04
N PRO A 89 12.87 1.44 -16.43
CA PRO A 89 14.22 1.74 -16.94
C PRO A 89 14.16 2.68 -18.16
N PRO A 90 15.17 3.55 -18.38
CA PRO A 90 16.48 3.57 -17.72
C PRO A 90 16.54 4.36 -16.41
N ASN A 91 15.50 5.13 -16.07
CA ASN A 91 15.55 6.06 -14.94
C ASN A 91 15.28 5.39 -13.59
N TYR A 92 14.58 4.25 -13.58
CA TYR A 92 14.19 3.55 -12.35
C TYR A 92 14.34 2.02 -12.49
N THR A 93 14.61 1.36 -11.37
CA THR A 93 14.79 -0.10 -11.30
C THR A 93 13.47 -0.83 -11.51
N LYS A 94 13.47 -1.89 -12.32
CA LYS A 94 12.31 -2.78 -12.48
C LYS A 94 12.19 -3.69 -11.24
N LEU A 95 11.03 -3.72 -10.59
CA LEU A 95 10.81 -4.51 -9.36
C LEU A 95 10.03 -5.80 -9.61
N GLY A 96 9.43 -5.96 -10.80
CA GLY A 96 8.67 -7.15 -11.14
C GLY A 96 9.47 -8.44 -10.99
N CYS A 97 8.88 -9.44 -10.34
CA CYS A 97 9.52 -10.73 -10.12
C CYS A 97 9.83 -11.43 -11.45
N ARG A 98 11.04 -12.02 -11.53
CA ARG A 98 11.48 -12.81 -12.69
C ARG A 98 10.70 -14.13 -12.82
N TYR A 99 10.34 -14.74 -11.69
CA TYR A 99 9.67 -16.03 -11.64
C TYR A 99 8.21 -15.84 -11.22
N LYS A 100 7.26 -16.35 -12.01
CA LYS A 100 5.83 -16.23 -11.73
C LYS A 100 5.44 -16.91 -10.41
N GLU A 101 6.11 -18.00 -10.05
CA GLU A 101 5.89 -18.75 -8.81
C GLU A 101 6.17 -17.90 -7.56
N SER A 102 7.07 -16.90 -7.66
CA SER A 102 7.35 -15.98 -6.56
C SER A 102 6.14 -15.10 -6.22
N ASN A 103 5.28 -14.80 -7.20
CA ASN A 103 4.09 -13.97 -6.98
C ASN A 103 2.98 -14.72 -6.24
N THR A 104 2.91 -16.04 -6.41
CA THR A 104 1.87 -16.90 -5.82
C THR A 104 2.30 -17.53 -4.50
N SER A 105 3.61 -17.65 -4.28
CA SER A 105 4.19 -18.20 -3.05
C SER A 105 3.79 -17.35 -1.84
N GLY A 106 3.07 -17.95 -0.90
CA GLY A 106 2.70 -17.30 0.36
C GLY A 106 1.36 -16.53 0.37
N GLN A 107 0.63 -16.48 -0.74
CA GLN A 107 -0.66 -15.77 -0.81
C GLN A 107 -1.69 -16.29 0.22
N ASP A 108 -1.66 -17.60 0.51
CA ASP A 108 -2.60 -18.22 1.46
C ASP A 108 -2.20 -18.06 2.93
N ILE A 109 -0.97 -17.63 3.24
CA ILE A 109 -0.46 -17.58 4.62
C ILE A 109 -1.26 -16.56 5.43
N PHE A 110 -1.47 -15.36 4.88
CA PHE A 110 -2.22 -14.31 5.58
C PHE A 110 -3.67 -14.72 5.83
N ARG A 111 -4.30 -15.39 4.85
CA ARG A 111 -5.67 -15.91 4.99
C ARG A 111 -5.76 -16.97 6.09
N LYS A 112 -4.84 -17.95 6.10
CA LYS A 112 -4.80 -19.00 7.12
C LYS A 112 -4.51 -18.44 8.52
N PHE A 113 -3.56 -17.53 8.63
CA PHE A 113 -3.24 -16.86 9.89
C PHE A 113 -4.43 -16.04 10.41
N SER A 114 -5.11 -15.30 9.52
CA SER A 114 -6.31 -14.54 9.88
C SER A 114 -7.43 -15.43 10.40
N ALA A 115 -7.64 -16.60 9.78
CA ALA A 115 -8.63 -17.58 10.24
C ALA A 115 -8.27 -18.15 11.61
N TYR A 116 -6.98 -18.45 11.84
CA TYR A 116 -6.49 -18.98 13.12
C TYR A 116 -6.68 -17.99 14.28
N ILE A 117 -6.23 -16.74 14.12
CA ILE A 117 -6.30 -15.71 15.18
C ILE A 117 -7.76 -15.29 15.47
N LYS A 118 -8.63 -15.30 14.46
CA LYS A 118 -10.04 -14.92 14.63
C LYS A 118 -10.93 -16.09 15.05
N ASN A 119 -10.39 -17.30 15.22
CA ASN A 119 -11.19 -18.45 15.62
C ASN A 119 -11.69 -18.27 17.07
N PRO A 120 -13.01 -18.20 17.30
CA PRO A 120 -13.58 -18.05 18.64
C PRO A 120 -13.40 -19.30 19.52
N ASN A 121 -13.06 -20.46 18.95
CA ASN A 121 -12.81 -21.71 19.66
C ASN A 121 -11.38 -22.24 19.41
N PRO A 122 -10.36 -21.76 20.14
CA PRO A 122 -8.97 -22.14 19.93
C PRO A 122 -8.67 -23.63 20.15
N GLY A 123 -9.53 -24.35 20.87
CA GLY A 123 -9.43 -25.80 21.07
C GLY A 123 -9.70 -26.66 19.83
N LEU A 124 -10.24 -26.09 18.75
CA LEU A 124 -10.43 -26.77 17.45
C LEU A 124 -9.26 -26.53 16.48
N ASN A 125 -8.27 -25.71 16.86
CA ASN A 125 -7.10 -25.42 16.03
C ASN A 125 -6.05 -26.55 16.03
N THR A 126 -6.23 -27.57 16.86
CA THR A 126 -5.41 -28.78 16.83
C THR A 126 -5.98 -29.74 15.80
N CYS A 127 -5.24 -29.96 14.72
CA CYS A 127 -5.50 -31.08 13.82
C CYS A 127 -5.44 -32.39 14.63
N SER A 128 -6.50 -33.18 14.58
CA SER A 128 -6.41 -34.65 14.73
C SER A 128 -6.00 -35.27 13.40
#